data_AF-A0A3B1DLM5-F1
#
_entry.id   AF-A0A3B1DLM5-F1
#
_cell.length_a   1.000
_cell.length_b   1.000
_cell.length_c   1.000
_cell.angle_alpha   90.00
_cell.angle_beta   90.00
_cell.angle_gamma   90.00
#
_symmetry.space_group_name_H-M   'P 1'
#
loop_
_entity.id
_entity.type
_entity.pdbx_description
1 polymer ?
#
loop_
_entity_poly.entity_id
_entity_poly.type
_entity_poly.pdbx_seq_one_letter_code
_entity_poly.pdbx_strand_id
1 'polypeptide(L)'
;MSWTGLVGTTLAARTAARAVRLDDDEFWIANTRRLQIAQLRQNLRAAASTEIGRECGFARLAAIDDDTELVAAYQRALPLADWYAFQDRLARMRVGGEPDLLWPGLVRDFAQTSGTTSGDKYIPLSTEMMRSNYLASLDIFAHLSRFGLSLPGLMCGKCLFIGGSSAVDENEHGVRTGDLSGLATSLITWPLTEIYLPGKQIALLSDWTTKIERMARAIWNEDVRFVSGMPSWGLVLFRRVIEIAREEGLAARTLRDVWPNLQVLVHGGVKYQPFDARVRMLWSGEAQGEDIPTRFELYPASEGFIATQDAPNELHPGGVGASPGLRIIPDIGVFYEFVPLAEIDDTNA
;
A
#
# COMPACT_ATOMS: atom_id res chain seq x y z
N MET A 1 2.18 17.42 -25.64
CA MET A 1 1.76 16.94 -24.30
C MET A 1 0.59 16.00 -24.55
N SER A 2 0.67 14.72 -24.16
CA SER A 2 -0.44 13.79 -24.33
C SER A 2 -1.60 14.23 -23.44
N TRP A 3 -2.84 13.87 -23.78
CA TRP A 3 -4.00 14.19 -22.95
C TRP A 3 -3.89 13.52 -21.56
N THR A 4 -3.21 12.37 -21.46
CA THR A 4 -2.94 11.69 -20.17
C THR A 4 -2.08 12.53 -19.23
N GLY A 5 -1.30 13.49 -19.73
CA GLY A 5 -0.65 14.50 -18.90
C GLY A 5 -1.63 15.32 -18.05
N LEU A 6 -2.89 15.48 -18.48
CA LEU A 6 -3.95 16.12 -17.69
C LEU A 6 -4.31 15.31 -16.43
N VAL A 7 -4.18 13.98 -16.48
CA VAL A 7 -4.32 13.13 -15.28
C VAL A 7 -3.26 13.53 -14.26
N GLY A 8 -2.01 13.70 -14.68
CA GLY A 8 -0.92 14.17 -13.83
C GLY A 8 -1.12 15.59 -13.31
N THR A 9 -1.62 16.51 -14.14
CA THR A 9 -1.96 17.88 -13.69
C THR A 9 -3.05 17.87 -12.63
N THR A 10 -4.09 17.06 -12.83
CA THR A 10 -5.19 16.91 -11.87
C THR A 10 -4.69 16.31 -10.56
N LEU A 11 -3.81 15.31 -10.64
CA LEU A 11 -3.21 14.67 -9.47
C LEU A 11 -2.32 15.65 -8.69
N ALA A 12 -1.48 16.42 -9.38
CA ALA A 12 -0.65 17.47 -8.77
C ALA A 12 -1.50 18.53 -8.06
N ALA A 13 -2.57 19.00 -8.69
CA ALA A 13 -3.49 19.95 -8.07
C ALA A 13 -4.17 19.35 -6.83
N ARG A 14 -4.59 18.08 -6.90
CA ARG A 14 -5.24 17.35 -5.80
C ARG A 14 -4.31 17.15 -4.60
N THR A 15 -3.02 16.90 -4.84
CA THR A 15 -2.04 16.61 -3.78
C THR A 15 -1.25 17.83 -3.32
N ALA A 16 -1.35 18.99 -3.98
CA ALA A 16 -0.54 20.18 -3.68
C ALA A 16 -0.62 20.62 -2.21
N ALA A 17 -1.82 20.77 -1.64
CA ALA A 17 -1.98 21.17 -0.24
C ALA A 17 -1.45 20.08 0.72
N ARG A 18 -1.60 18.81 0.34
CA ARG A 18 -1.06 17.68 1.11
C ARG A 18 0.46 17.65 1.06
N ALA A 19 1.08 17.94 -0.08
CA ALA A 19 2.52 18.03 -0.24
C ALA A 19 3.11 19.11 0.69
N VAL A 20 2.50 20.30 0.74
CA VAL A 20 2.91 21.36 1.69
C VAL A 20 2.77 20.87 3.13
N ARG A 21 1.65 20.24 3.49
CA ARG A 21 1.42 19.71 4.84
C ARG A 21 2.43 18.62 5.22
N LEU A 22 2.80 17.74 4.29
CA LEU A 22 3.75 16.67 4.57
C LEU A 22 5.19 17.20 4.79
N ASP A 23 5.51 18.40 4.30
CA ASP A 23 6.81 19.06 4.46
C ASP A 23 6.93 19.87 5.78
N ASP A 24 5.80 20.07 6.46
CA ASP A 24 5.69 20.84 7.70
C ASP A 24 5.99 19.97 8.92
N ASP A 25 7.28 19.71 9.17
CA ASP A 25 7.71 18.88 10.31
C ASP A 25 7.30 19.47 11.67
N GLU A 26 7.27 20.81 11.80
CA GLU A 26 6.81 21.48 13.03
C GLU A 26 5.35 21.15 13.33
N PHE A 27 4.48 21.16 12.31
CA PHE A 27 3.09 20.74 12.47
C PHE A 27 3.01 19.29 12.95
N TRP A 28 3.74 18.36 12.33
CA TRP A 28 3.67 16.95 12.70
C TRP A 28 4.17 16.70 14.12
N ILE A 29 5.30 17.30 14.50
CA ILE A 29 5.84 17.24 15.86
C ILE A 29 4.81 17.76 16.87
N ALA A 30 4.16 18.89 16.58
CA ALA A 30 3.21 19.51 17.49
C ALA A 30 1.83 18.82 17.54
N ASN A 31 1.39 18.17 16.46
CA ASN A 31 0.00 17.73 16.32
C ASN A 31 -0.22 16.21 16.33
N THR A 32 0.82 15.38 16.15
CA THR A 32 0.65 13.92 15.97
C THR A 32 -0.12 13.27 17.12
N ARG A 33 0.21 13.57 18.39
CA ARG A 33 -0.53 13.04 19.55
C ARG A 33 -2.02 13.39 19.46
N ARG A 34 -2.34 14.65 19.20
CA ARG A 34 -3.73 15.14 19.10
C ARG A 34 -4.49 14.46 17.97
N LEU A 35 -3.86 14.26 16.81
CA LEU A 35 -4.45 13.57 15.66
C LEU A 35 -4.75 12.10 15.98
N GLN A 36 -3.82 11.40 16.62
CA GLN A 36 -3.99 10.00 17.01
C GLN A 36 -5.09 9.80 18.05
N ILE A 37 -5.14 10.66 19.07
CA ILE A 37 -6.25 10.65 20.05
C ILE A 37 -7.60 10.93 19.38
N ALA A 38 -7.66 11.89 18.46
CA ALA A 38 -8.89 12.18 17.73
C ALA A 38 -9.36 10.98 16.90
N GLN A 39 -8.43 10.25 16.27
CA GLN A 39 -8.73 9.02 15.53
C GLN A 39 -9.21 7.90 16.43
N LEU A 40 -8.54 7.65 17.57
CA LEU A 40 -9.02 6.67 18.55
C LEU A 40 -10.47 6.96 18.95
N ARG A 41 -10.75 8.23 19.33
CA ARG A 41 -12.10 8.66 19.71
C ARG A 41 -13.11 8.52 18.56
N GLN A 42 -12.71 8.80 17.32
CA GLN A 42 -13.56 8.60 16.15
C GLN A 42 -13.86 7.12 15.90
N ASN A 43 -12.84 6.26 15.98
CA ASN A 43 -12.96 4.81 15.78
C ASN A 43 -13.87 4.18 16.84
N LEU A 44 -13.70 4.56 18.11
CA LEU A 44 -14.57 4.12 19.20
C LEU A 44 -16.03 4.55 18.99
N ARG A 45 -16.26 5.78 18.53
CA ARG A 45 -17.63 6.25 18.23
C ARG A 45 -18.24 5.51 17.07
N ALA A 46 -17.48 5.29 16.01
CA ALA A 46 -17.95 4.56 14.83
C ALA A 46 -18.34 3.13 15.21
N ALA A 47 -17.46 2.42 15.92
CA ALA A 47 -17.67 1.02 16.31
C ALA A 47 -18.56 0.86 17.57
N ALA A 48 -19.13 1.92 18.14
CA ALA A 48 -19.84 1.84 19.42
C ALA A 48 -21.04 0.88 19.42
N SER A 49 -21.69 0.71 18.28
CA SER A 49 -22.86 -0.16 18.11
C SER A 49 -22.53 -1.56 17.60
N THR A 50 -21.26 -1.94 17.49
CA THR A 50 -20.89 -3.30 17.07
C THR A 50 -20.94 -4.27 18.26
N GLU A 51 -20.87 -5.58 18.00
CA GLU A 51 -20.75 -6.62 19.05
C GLU A 51 -19.58 -6.32 19.98
N ILE A 52 -18.37 -6.13 19.42
CA ILE A 52 -17.18 -5.79 20.21
C ILE A 52 -17.32 -4.42 20.90
N GLY A 53 -17.94 -3.44 20.24
CA GLY A 53 -18.10 -2.10 20.82
C GLY A 53 -19.02 -2.08 22.04
N ARG A 54 -20.06 -2.92 22.05
CA ARG A 54 -20.93 -3.11 23.22
C ARG A 54 -20.21 -3.83 24.35
N GLU A 55 -19.45 -4.88 24.05
CA GLU A 55 -18.70 -5.66 25.04
C GLU A 55 -17.63 -4.83 25.75
N CYS A 56 -16.83 -4.08 24.98
CA CYS A 56 -15.76 -3.24 25.50
C CYS A 56 -16.26 -1.86 25.98
N GLY A 57 -17.54 -1.53 25.75
CA GLY A 57 -18.14 -0.26 26.16
C GLY A 57 -17.59 0.98 25.44
N PHE A 58 -17.36 0.88 24.13
CA PHE A 58 -16.74 1.94 23.31
C PHE A 58 -17.46 3.29 23.38
N ALA A 59 -18.79 3.30 23.48
CA ALA A 59 -19.56 4.54 23.65
C ALA A 59 -19.15 5.30 24.91
N ARG A 60 -18.95 4.58 26.03
CA ARG A 60 -18.50 5.15 27.31
C ARG A 60 -17.05 5.60 27.21
N LEU A 61 -16.19 4.81 26.59
CA LEU A 61 -14.77 5.17 26.39
C LEU A 61 -14.64 6.47 25.59
N ALA A 62 -15.34 6.60 24.47
CA ALA A 62 -15.27 7.78 23.62
C ALA A 62 -15.82 9.08 24.25
N ALA A 63 -16.50 8.97 25.40
CA ALA A 63 -16.98 10.09 26.19
C ALA A 63 -15.99 10.54 27.28
N ILE A 64 -14.86 9.84 27.44
CA ILE A 64 -13.79 10.27 28.35
C ILE A 64 -13.12 11.52 27.75
N ASP A 65 -13.11 12.61 28.53
CA ASP A 65 -12.54 13.89 28.12
C ASP A 65 -11.02 13.92 28.25
N ASP A 66 -10.45 13.28 29.29
CA ASP A 66 -9.01 13.19 29.48
C ASP A 66 -8.36 12.19 28.51
N ASP A 67 -7.44 12.67 27.69
CA ASP A 67 -6.81 11.86 26.63
C ASP A 67 -5.95 10.71 27.17
N THR A 68 -5.33 10.88 28.34
CA THR A 68 -4.47 9.86 28.94
C THR A 68 -5.32 8.73 29.52
N GLU A 69 -6.39 9.08 30.24
CA GLU A 69 -7.34 8.11 30.76
C GLU A 69 -8.11 7.42 29.63
N LEU A 70 -8.43 8.10 28.53
CA LEU A 70 -9.05 7.49 27.35
C LEU A 70 -8.20 6.33 26.81
N VAL A 71 -6.90 6.55 26.60
CA VAL A 71 -6.00 5.51 26.09
C VAL A 71 -5.86 4.37 27.08
N ALA A 72 -5.62 4.67 28.35
CA ALA A 72 -5.48 3.65 29.38
C ALA A 72 -6.76 2.82 29.57
N ALA A 73 -7.93 3.46 29.52
CA ALA A 73 -9.22 2.77 29.59
C ALA A 73 -9.50 1.91 28.35
N TYR A 74 -9.09 2.37 27.17
CA TYR A 74 -9.16 1.58 25.94
C TYR A 74 -8.29 0.32 26.01
N GLN A 75 -7.01 0.46 26.38
CA GLN A 75 -6.07 -0.66 26.51
C GLN A 75 -6.57 -1.71 27.53
N ARG A 76 -7.17 -1.29 28.64
CA ARG A 76 -7.80 -2.22 29.61
C ARG A 76 -9.05 -2.90 29.08
N ALA A 77 -9.84 -2.21 28.26
CA ALA A 77 -11.11 -2.73 27.75
C ALA A 77 -10.92 -3.67 26.55
N LEU A 78 -9.86 -3.46 25.77
CA LEU A 78 -9.48 -4.29 24.63
C LEU A 78 -7.97 -4.58 24.70
N PRO A 79 -7.56 -5.64 25.43
CA PRO A 79 -6.16 -6.03 25.52
C PRO A 79 -5.55 -6.41 24.17
N LEU A 80 -4.23 -6.41 24.10
CA LEU A 80 -3.47 -6.85 22.94
C LEU A 80 -3.91 -8.26 22.52
N ALA A 81 -4.14 -8.42 21.22
CA ALA A 81 -4.66 -9.65 20.66
C ALA A 81 -4.12 -9.86 19.25
N ASP A 82 -3.87 -11.12 18.90
CA ASP A 82 -3.54 -11.51 17.54
C ASP A 82 -4.81 -11.83 16.73
N TRP A 83 -4.62 -12.21 15.46
CA TRP A 83 -5.70 -12.56 14.55
C TRP A 83 -6.60 -13.69 15.09
N TYR A 84 -6.05 -14.65 15.85
CA TYR A 84 -6.81 -15.82 16.30
C TYR A 84 -7.86 -15.46 17.35
N ALA A 85 -7.64 -14.40 18.13
CA ALA A 85 -8.65 -13.89 19.06
C ALA A 85 -9.92 -13.42 18.34
N PHE A 86 -9.82 -13.03 17.07
CA PHE A 86 -10.94 -12.52 16.27
C PHE A 86 -11.45 -13.52 15.22
N GLN A 87 -10.84 -14.71 15.10
CA GLN A 87 -11.08 -15.64 13.99
C GLN A 87 -12.56 -16.02 13.82
N ASP A 88 -13.28 -16.24 14.93
CA ASP A 88 -14.69 -16.64 14.89
C ASP A 88 -15.58 -15.50 14.38
N ARG A 89 -15.32 -14.26 14.83
CA ARG A 89 -16.01 -13.07 14.33
C ARG A 89 -15.68 -12.82 12.88
N LEU A 90 -14.43 -12.95 12.48
CA LEU A 90 -13.99 -12.80 11.11
C LEU A 90 -14.63 -13.84 10.19
N ALA A 91 -14.78 -15.09 10.65
CA ALA A 91 -15.50 -16.13 9.93
C ALA A 91 -17.00 -15.80 9.79
N ARG A 92 -17.66 -15.33 10.86
CA ARG A 92 -19.06 -14.87 10.80
C ARG A 92 -19.25 -13.70 9.83
N MET A 93 -18.37 -12.71 9.86
CA MET A 93 -18.41 -11.58 8.92
C MET A 93 -18.20 -12.03 7.47
N ARG A 94 -17.17 -12.86 7.22
CA ARG A 94 -16.77 -13.24 5.85
C ARG A 94 -17.68 -14.31 5.25
N VAL A 95 -17.89 -15.41 5.96
CA VAL A 95 -18.63 -16.58 5.48
C VAL A 95 -20.13 -16.38 5.66
N GLY A 96 -20.55 -15.90 6.83
CA GLY A 96 -21.97 -15.72 7.15
C GLY A 96 -22.55 -14.37 6.71
N GLY A 97 -21.72 -13.42 6.24
CA GLY A 97 -22.18 -12.09 5.86
C GLY A 97 -22.80 -11.31 7.02
N GLU A 98 -22.37 -11.56 8.26
CA GLU A 98 -22.96 -10.95 9.45
C GLU A 98 -22.42 -9.52 9.67
N PRO A 99 -23.28 -8.49 9.71
CA PRO A 99 -22.86 -7.11 9.92
C PRO A 99 -22.60 -6.80 11.41
N ASP A 100 -21.98 -5.64 11.68
CA ASP A 100 -21.88 -5.05 13.02
C ASP A 100 -21.15 -5.91 14.07
N LEU A 101 -20.18 -6.73 13.66
CA LEU A 101 -19.38 -7.55 14.59
C LEU A 101 -18.13 -6.82 15.11
N LEU A 102 -17.15 -6.60 14.23
CA LEU A 102 -15.91 -5.87 14.55
C LEU A 102 -15.93 -4.42 14.07
N TRP A 103 -16.71 -4.15 13.02
CA TRP A 103 -16.86 -2.83 12.41
C TRP A 103 -18.32 -2.63 11.98
N PRO A 104 -18.83 -1.38 11.93
CA PRO A 104 -20.22 -1.13 11.55
C PRO A 104 -20.56 -1.60 10.13
N GLY A 105 -21.78 -2.13 9.99
CA GLY A 105 -22.33 -2.59 8.73
C GLY A 105 -21.70 -3.89 8.21
N LEU A 106 -22.08 -4.24 6.98
CA LEU A 106 -21.55 -5.41 6.27
C LEU A 106 -20.21 -5.06 5.60
N VAL A 107 -19.13 -5.70 6.04
CA VAL A 107 -17.84 -5.64 5.32
C VAL A 107 -17.90 -6.58 4.12
N ARG A 108 -17.82 -6.00 2.92
CA ARG A 108 -17.98 -6.73 1.65
C ARG A 108 -16.70 -7.28 1.07
N ASP A 109 -15.54 -6.88 1.58
CA ASP A 109 -14.25 -7.21 1.00
C ASP A 109 -13.33 -7.80 2.07
N PHE A 110 -12.66 -8.90 1.75
CA PHE A 110 -11.67 -9.54 2.61
C PHE A 110 -10.38 -9.81 1.85
N ALA A 111 -9.28 -9.29 2.38
CA ALA A 111 -7.94 -9.64 1.91
C ALA A 111 -7.58 -11.04 2.43
N GLN A 112 -7.29 -11.96 1.51
CA GLN A 112 -6.62 -13.20 1.86
C GLN A 112 -5.12 -12.93 2.03
N THR A 113 -4.54 -13.47 3.10
CA THR A 113 -3.10 -13.41 3.35
C THR A 113 -2.59 -14.82 3.58
N SER A 114 -1.48 -15.15 2.92
CA SER A 114 -0.81 -16.45 3.08
C SER A 114 -0.12 -16.50 4.45
N GLY A 115 -0.88 -16.93 5.46
CA GLY A 115 -0.33 -17.23 6.77
C GLY A 115 0.60 -18.44 6.68
N THR A 116 1.82 -18.33 7.18
CA THR A 116 2.69 -19.50 7.35
C THR A 116 2.09 -20.47 8.36
N THR A 117 2.26 -21.77 8.05
CA THR A 117 2.07 -22.95 8.94
C THR A 117 0.67 -23.26 9.47
N SER A 118 -0.30 -22.34 9.44
CA SER A 118 -1.60 -22.50 10.14
C SER A 118 -2.84 -22.20 9.29
N GLY A 119 -2.67 -22.03 7.97
CA GLY A 119 -3.75 -21.72 7.03
C GLY A 119 -3.85 -20.24 6.67
N ASP A 120 -4.73 -19.95 5.72
CA ASP A 120 -4.95 -18.58 5.23
C ASP A 120 -5.64 -17.71 6.29
N LYS A 121 -5.13 -16.48 6.47
CA LYS A 121 -5.77 -15.47 7.33
C LYS A 121 -6.53 -14.49 6.46
N TYR A 122 -7.72 -14.12 6.91
CA TYR A 122 -8.61 -13.19 6.19
C TYR A 122 -8.75 -11.90 6.97
N ILE A 123 -8.42 -10.78 6.33
CA ILE A 123 -8.45 -9.45 6.93
C ILE A 123 -9.63 -8.66 6.35
N PRO A 124 -10.53 -8.10 7.18
CA PRO A 124 -11.68 -7.35 6.71
C PRO A 124 -11.24 -6.00 6.13
N LEU A 125 -11.72 -5.68 4.94
CA LEU A 125 -11.45 -4.41 4.26
C LEU A 125 -12.72 -3.55 4.31
N SER A 126 -12.87 -2.79 5.39
CA SER A 126 -13.97 -1.83 5.50
C SER A 126 -13.86 -0.72 4.44
N THR A 127 -14.96 -0.01 4.20
CA THR A 127 -14.94 1.15 3.29
C THR A 127 -13.96 2.21 3.77
N GLU A 128 -13.87 2.41 5.09
CA GLU A 128 -12.92 3.32 5.74
C GLU A 128 -11.47 2.87 5.55
N MET A 129 -11.19 1.56 5.66
CA MET A 129 -9.85 1.02 5.39
C MET A 129 -9.45 1.22 3.93
N MET A 130 -10.34 0.94 2.99
CA MET A 130 -10.07 1.16 1.56
C MET A 130 -9.87 2.66 1.25
N ARG A 131 -10.62 3.54 1.93
CA ARG A 131 -10.42 4.98 1.84
C ARG A 131 -9.07 5.42 2.43
N SER A 132 -8.67 4.85 3.57
CA SER A 132 -7.36 5.08 4.19
C SER A 132 -6.22 4.73 3.22
N ASN A 133 -6.26 3.51 2.65
CA ASN A 133 -5.29 3.06 1.65
C ASN A 133 -5.28 3.97 0.40
N TYR A 134 -6.44 4.44 -0.04
CA TYR A 134 -6.52 5.39 -1.15
C TYR A 134 -5.84 6.74 -0.81
N LEU A 135 -6.07 7.30 0.39
CA LEU A 135 -5.41 8.53 0.83
C LEU A 135 -3.88 8.34 0.92
N ALA A 136 -3.42 7.22 1.50
CA ALA A 136 -2.00 6.87 1.54
C ALA A 136 -1.40 6.74 0.13
N SER A 137 -2.15 6.20 -0.85
CA SER A 137 -1.70 6.16 -2.24
C SER A 137 -1.53 7.55 -2.86
N LEU A 138 -2.32 8.54 -2.44
CA LEU A 138 -2.16 9.93 -2.89
C LEU A 138 -0.91 10.59 -2.28
N ASP A 139 -0.53 10.20 -1.07
CA ASP A 139 0.71 10.68 -0.42
C ASP A 139 1.96 10.28 -1.20
N ILE A 140 1.95 9.13 -1.91
CA ILE A 140 3.01 8.75 -2.86
C ILE A 140 3.26 9.89 -3.85
N PHE A 141 2.21 10.38 -4.51
CA PHE A 141 2.33 11.43 -5.52
C PHE A 141 2.63 12.81 -4.92
N ALA A 142 2.16 13.07 -3.70
CA ALA A 142 2.53 14.26 -2.94
C ALA A 142 4.06 14.28 -2.68
N HIS A 143 4.61 13.17 -2.21
CA HIS A 143 6.05 13.03 -1.98
C HIS A 143 6.86 13.09 -3.28
N LEU A 144 6.43 12.42 -4.35
CA LEU A 144 7.13 12.53 -5.65
C LEU A 144 7.20 13.99 -6.14
N SER A 145 6.14 14.77 -5.92
CA SER A 145 6.15 16.21 -6.23
C SER A 145 7.15 16.98 -5.35
N ARG A 146 7.19 16.68 -4.05
CA ARG A 146 8.19 17.24 -3.11
C ARG A 146 9.62 16.88 -3.50
N PHE A 147 9.82 15.69 -4.07
CA PHE A 147 11.12 15.23 -4.56
C PHE A 147 11.48 15.83 -5.93
N GLY A 148 10.66 16.73 -6.47
CA GLY A 148 10.93 17.47 -7.69
C GLY A 148 10.44 16.80 -8.97
N LEU A 149 9.67 15.70 -8.89
CA LEU A 149 9.16 15.03 -10.07
C LEU A 149 7.92 15.73 -10.63
N SER A 150 7.87 15.87 -11.95
CA SER A 150 6.70 16.37 -12.66
C SER A 150 5.66 15.26 -12.81
N LEU A 151 4.58 15.30 -12.01
CA LEU A 151 3.47 14.36 -12.18
C LEU A 151 2.83 14.41 -13.59
N PRO A 152 2.62 15.59 -14.23
CA PRO A 152 2.21 15.64 -15.63
C PRO A 152 3.19 14.91 -16.56
N GLY A 153 4.50 15.04 -16.29
CA GLY A 153 5.55 14.35 -17.04
C GLY A 153 5.51 12.82 -16.85
N LEU A 154 5.27 12.34 -15.63
CA LEU A 154 5.13 10.91 -15.33
C LEU A 154 3.88 10.32 -16.00
N MET A 155 2.73 11.01 -15.90
CA MET A 155 1.45 10.53 -16.45
C MET A 155 1.32 10.73 -17.97
N CYS A 156 2.30 11.36 -18.63
CA CYS A 156 2.39 11.31 -20.09
C CYS A 156 2.71 9.90 -20.60
N GLY A 157 3.35 9.07 -19.78
CA GLY A 157 3.59 7.66 -20.06
C GLY A 157 2.67 6.74 -19.24
N LYS A 158 3.11 5.50 -19.06
CA LYS A 158 2.36 4.44 -18.38
C LYS A 158 2.88 4.16 -16.98
N CYS A 159 1.94 3.81 -16.09
CA CYS A 159 2.15 3.37 -14.72
C CYS A 159 1.87 1.88 -14.62
N LEU A 160 2.93 1.10 -14.44
CA LEU A 160 2.85 -0.34 -14.26
C LEU A 160 2.62 -0.70 -12.79
N PHE A 161 1.56 -1.46 -12.52
CA PHE A 161 1.33 -2.04 -11.21
C PHE A 161 1.53 -3.56 -11.23
N ILE A 162 2.50 -4.04 -10.46
CA ILE A 162 2.83 -5.45 -10.31
C ILE A 162 2.15 -5.95 -9.04
N GLY A 163 0.84 -6.16 -9.15
CA GLY A 163 0.01 -6.71 -8.07
C GLY A 163 0.03 -8.24 -8.02
N GLY A 164 -0.36 -8.77 -6.86
CA GLY A 164 -0.59 -10.18 -6.59
C GLY A 164 -1.68 -10.80 -7.47
N SER A 165 -1.93 -12.08 -7.24
CA SER A 165 -2.63 -12.95 -8.17
C SER A 165 -3.93 -13.42 -7.50
N SER A 166 -5.08 -12.86 -7.87
CA SER A 166 -6.35 -13.39 -7.36
C SER A 166 -7.52 -13.11 -8.26
N ALA A 167 -8.18 -14.18 -8.69
CA ALA A 167 -9.62 -14.15 -8.90
C ALA A 167 -10.27 -13.72 -7.58
N VAL A 168 -11.23 -12.81 -7.66
CA VAL A 168 -12.01 -12.39 -6.50
C VAL A 168 -13.21 -13.32 -6.44
N ASP A 169 -13.26 -14.14 -5.39
CA ASP A 169 -14.38 -15.04 -5.13
C ASP A 169 -15.47 -14.30 -4.38
N GLU A 170 -16.72 -14.39 -4.81
CA GLU A 170 -17.87 -13.77 -4.17
C GLU A 170 -18.83 -14.84 -3.66
N ASN A 171 -19.23 -14.77 -2.39
CA ASN A 171 -20.19 -15.71 -1.80
C ASN A 171 -21.65 -15.26 -2.01
N GLU A 172 -22.60 -16.07 -1.56
CA GLU A 172 -24.05 -15.81 -1.66
C GLU A 172 -24.54 -14.55 -0.92
N HIS A 173 -23.72 -14.00 -0.03
CA HIS A 173 -23.98 -12.75 0.70
C HIS A 173 -23.35 -11.52 0.03
N GLY A 174 -22.71 -11.68 -1.13
CA GLY A 174 -22.01 -10.60 -1.83
C GLY A 174 -20.71 -10.17 -1.13
N VAL A 175 -20.11 -11.06 -0.34
CA VAL A 175 -18.79 -10.86 0.27
C VAL A 175 -17.72 -11.43 -0.64
N ARG A 176 -16.76 -10.57 -0.98
CA ARG A 176 -15.65 -10.82 -1.89
C ARG A 176 -14.38 -11.15 -1.13
N THR A 177 -13.65 -12.17 -1.57
CA THR A 177 -12.36 -12.60 -0.99
C THR A 177 -11.29 -12.66 -2.08
N GLY A 178 -10.10 -12.16 -1.80
CA GLY A 178 -8.93 -12.28 -2.68
C GLY A 178 -7.75 -11.43 -2.20
N ASP A 179 -6.66 -11.36 -2.96
CA ASP A 179 -5.55 -10.47 -2.64
C ASP A 179 -6.00 -9.00 -2.59
N LEU A 180 -5.47 -8.24 -1.61
CA LEU A 180 -5.73 -6.79 -1.48
C LEU A 180 -5.47 -6.04 -2.79
N SER A 181 -4.40 -6.39 -3.50
CA SER A 181 -4.03 -5.77 -4.78
C SER A 181 -5.01 -6.09 -5.92
N GLY A 182 -5.63 -7.26 -5.93
CA GLY A 182 -6.67 -7.64 -6.90
C GLY A 182 -7.98 -6.88 -6.64
N LEU A 183 -8.36 -6.76 -5.37
CA LEU A 183 -9.51 -5.96 -4.93
C LEU A 183 -9.31 -4.48 -5.27
N ALA A 184 -8.12 -3.93 -5.00
CA ALA A 184 -7.77 -2.55 -5.34
C ALA A 184 -7.74 -2.29 -6.87
N THR A 185 -7.30 -3.27 -7.67
CA THR A 185 -7.29 -3.15 -9.14
C THR A 185 -8.68 -2.90 -9.71
N SER A 186 -9.72 -3.45 -9.07
CA SER A 186 -11.11 -3.24 -9.50
C SER A 186 -11.62 -1.81 -9.27
N LEU A 187 -10.92 -1.00 -8.45
CA LEU A 187 -11.24 0.39 -8.18
C LEU A 187 -10.59 1.37 -9.17
N ILE A 188 -9.71 0.89 -10.06
CA ILE A 188 -9.06 1.72 -11.07
C ILE A 188 -10.06 1.97 -12.19
N THR A 189 -10.60 3.19 -12.25
CA THR A 189 -11.60 3.62 -13.22
C THR A 189 -11.04 4.69 -14.16
N TRP A 190 -11.76 4.96 -15.24
CA TRP A 190 -11.42 6.06 -16.14
C TRP A 190 -11.36 7.39 -15.36
N PRO A 191 -10.35 8.25 -15.58
CA PRO A 191 -9.33 8.18 -16.63
C PRO A 191 -8.03 7.43 -16.26
N LEU A 192 -7.88 6.92 -15.03
CA LEU A 192 -6.65 6.24 -14.61
C LEU A 192 -6.37 4.95 -15.40
N THR A 193 -7.41 4.29 -15.91
CA THR A 193 -7.28 3.11 -16.78
C THR A 193 -6.43 3.36 -18.02
N GLU A 194 -6.34 4.60 -18.49
CA GLU A 194 -5.61 4.96 -19.73
C GLU A 194 -4.10 5.02 -19.54
N ILE A 195 -3.65 5.21 -18.31
CA ILE A 195 -2.22 5.19 -17.94
C ILE A 195 -1.83 3.90 -17.22
N TYR A 196 -2.79 3.08 -16.82
CA TYR A 196 -2.55 1.86 -16.05
C TYR A 196 -2.10 0.69 -16.92
N LEU A 197 -1.02 0.02 -16.51
CA LEU A 197 -0.58 -1.27 -17.04
C LEU A 197 -0.59 -2.33 -15.94
N PRO A 198 -0.80 -3.62 -16.29
CA PRO A 198 -0.95 -4.17 -17.65
C PRO A 198 -2.40 -4.23 -18.17
N GLY A 199 -3.33 -3.55 -17.49
CA GLY A 199 -4.76 -3.67 -17.75
C GLY A 199 -5.43 -4.74 -16.88
N LYS A 200 -6.73 -4.55 -16.63
CA LYS A 200 -7.50 -5.31 -15.63
C LYS A 200 -7.50 -6.82 -15.90
N GLN A 201 -7.64 -7.23 -17.16
CA GLN A 201 -7.70 -8.65 -17.53
C GLN A 201 -6.40 -9.41 -17.19
N ILE A 202 -5.24 -8.82 -17.48
CA ILE A 202 -3.94 -9.45 -17.17
C ILE A 202 -3.66 -9.37 -15.66
N ALA A 203 -4.01 -8.27 -15.02
CA ALA A 203 -3.78 -8.07 -13.59
C ALA A 203 -4.54 -9.09 -12.71
N LEU A 204 -5.71 -9.57 -13.14
CA LEU A 204 -6.56 -10.52 -12.40
C LEU A 204 -6.30 -12.00 -12.73
N LEU A 205 -5.30 -12.34 -13.54
CA LEU A 205 -4.94 -13.73 -13.80
C LEU A 205 -4.38 -14.39 -12.52
N SER A 206 -4.88 -15.58 -12.17
CA SER A 206 -4.46 -16.33 -10.97
C SER A 206 -3.16 -17.13 -11.14
N ASP A 207 -2.88 -17.65 -12.34
CA ASP A 207 -1.61 -18.36 -12.60
C ASP A 207 -0.47 -17.36 -12.82
N TRP A 208 0.46 -17.34 -11.88
CA TRP A 208 1.55 -16.37 -11.87
C TRP A 208 2.48 -16.50 -13.09
N THR A 209 2.79 -17.72 -13.51
CA THR A 209 3.68 -17.97 -14.66
C THR A 209 3.08 -17.40 -15.94
N THR A 210 1.81 -17.71 -16.22
CA THR A 210 1.07 -17.16 -17.36
C THR A 210 0.89 -15.65 -17.24
N LYS A 211 0.63 -15.14 -16.03
CA LYS A 211 0.46 -13.71 -15.78
C LYS A 211 1.72 -12.93 -16.11
N ILE A 212 2.89 -13.37 -15.66
CA ILE A 212 4.16 -12.70 -15.96
C ILE A 212 4.44 -12.68 -17.47
N GLU A 213 4.23 -13.81 -18.16
CA GLU A 213 4.46 -13.89 -19.60
C GLU A 213 3.55 -12.92 -20.36
N ARG A 214 2.24 -12.93 -20.06
CA ARG A 214 1.27 -12.04 -20.70
C ARG A 214 1.51 -10.58 -20.36
N MET A 215 1.87 -10.29 -19.10
CA MET A 215 2.23 -8.96 -18.65
C MET A 215 3.42 -8.44 -19.45
N ALA A 216 4.53 -9.19 -19.47
CA ALA A 216 5.75 -8.78 -20.17
C ALA A 216 5.52 -8.54 -21.67
N ARG A 217 4.77 -9.41 -22.35
CA ARG A 217 4.39 -9.23 -23.76
C ARG A 217 3.53 -7.99 -24.01
N ALA A 218 2.65 -7.65 -23.08
CA ALA A 218 1.75 -6.50 -23.22
C ALA A 218 2.45 -5.16 -22.98
N ILE A 219 3.56 -5.13 -22.22
CA ILE A 219 4.13 -3.88 -21.71
C ILE A 219 5.52 -3.55 -22.24
N TRP A 220 6.22 -4.48 -22.91
CA TRP A 220 7.64 -4.29 -23.22
C TRP A 220 7.91 -3.07 -24.10
N ASN A 221 7.01 -2.74 -25.05
CA ASN A 221 7.18 -1.58 -25.93
C ASN A 221 6.44 -0.32 -25.47
N GLU A 222 5.80 -0.37 -24.29
CA GLU A 222 5.08 0.76 -23.74
C GLU A 222 6.06 1.81 -23.16
N ASP A 223 5.66 3.08 -23.16
CA ASP A 223 6.40 4.16 -22.52
C ASP A 223 6.20 4.15 -21.00
N VAL A 224 6.79 3.15 -20.32
CA VAL A 224 6.68 2.99 -18.86
C VAL A 224 7.54 4.02 -18.14
N ARG A 225 6.91 4.85 -17.29
CA ARG A 225 7.56 5.91 -16.52
C ARG A 225 7.53 5.69 -15.01
N PHE A 226 6.61 4.87 -14.55
CA PHE A 226 6.37 4.56 -13.14
C PHE A 226 6.08 3.07 -13.00
N VAL A 227 6.74 2.41 -12.04
CA VAL A 227 6.49 1.02 -11.66
C VAL A 227 6.18 0.97 -10.18
N SER A 228 5.16 0.22 -9.78
CA SER A 228 4.85 -0.06 -8.39
C SER A 228 4.64 -1.56 -8.17
N GLY A 229 5.33 -2.15 -7.20
CA GLY A 229 5.11 -3.54 -6.81
C GLY A 229 6.21 -4.13 -5.93
N MET A 230 6.06 -5.41 -5.58
CA MET A 230 7.07 -6.10 -4.76
C MET A 230 8.36 -6.33 -5.58
N PRO A 231 9.55 -6.05 -5.04
CA PRO A 231 10.83 -6.24 -5.73
C PRO A 231 11.05 -7.67 -6.25
N SER A 232 10.63 -8.69 -5.51
CA SER A 232 10.75 -10.10 -5.90
C SER A 232 10.10 -10.39 -7.25
N TRP A 233 8.88 -9.88 -7.45
CA TRP A 233 8.13 -10.02 -8.69
C TRP A 233 8.62 -9.08 -9.78
N GLY A 234 9.01 -7.85 -9.40
CA GLY A 234 9.61 -6.89 -10.32
C GLY A 234 10.84 -7.44 -11.03
N LEU A 235 11.75 -8.09 -10.30
CA LEU A 235 12.97 -8.68 -10.89
C LEU A 235 12.67 -9.75 -11.94
N VAL A 236 11.64 -10.57 -11.72
CA VAL A 236 11.23 -11.61 -12.67
C VAL A 236 10.64 -10.96 -13.92
N LEU A 237 9.75 -10.00 -13.75
CA LEU A 237 9.11 -9.29 -14.85
C LEU A 237 10.11 -8.50 -15.69
N PHE A 238 11.00 -7.72 -15.06
CA PHE A 238 11.99 -6.90 -15.76
C PHE A 238 12.94 -7.75 -16.60
N ARG A 239 13.37 -8.91 -16.07
CA ARG A 239 14.18 -9.86 -16.84
C ARG A 239 13.43 -10.34 -18.07
N ARG A 240 12.16 -10.73 -17.90
CA ARG A 240 11.34 -11.22 -19.01
C ARG A 240 11.05 -10.15 -20.05
N VAL A 241 10.84 -8.90 -19.63
CA VAL A 241 10.68 -7.74 -20.52
C VAL A 241 11.94 -7.53 -21.38
N ILE A 242 13.14 -7.59 -20.79
CA ILE A 242 14.40 -7.48 -21.54
C ILE A 242 14.55 -8.64 -22.54
N GLU A 243 14.20 -9.86 -22.15
CA GLU A 243 14.23 -11.04 -23.04
C GLU A 243 13.28 -10.87 -24.22
N ILE A 244 12.03 -10.46 -23.98
CA ILE A 244 11.05 -10.21 -25.05
C ILE A 244 11.51 -9.09 -25.97
N ALA A 245 12.04 -8.00 -25.41
CA ALA A 245 12.56 -6.90 -26.24
C ALA A 245 13.67 -7.40 -27.20
N ARG A 246 14.53 -8.33 -26.75
CA ARG A 246 15.53 -8.98 -27.61
C ARG A 246 14.91 -9.92 -28.65
N GLU A 247 13.92 -10.72 -28.25
CA GLU A 247 13.16 -11.59 -29.17
C GLU A 247 12.52 -10.77 -30.30
N GLU A 248 12.02 -9.57 -29.99
CA GLU A 248 11.39 -8.63 -30.92
C GLU A 248 12.41 -7.74 -31.68
N GLY A 249 13.72 -7.98 -31.51
CA GLY A 249 14.80 -7.36 -32.29
C GLY A 249 15.42 -6.10 -31.70
N LEU A 250 15.04 -5.67 -30.49
CA LEU A 250 15.72 -4.58 -29.79
C LEU A 250 17.03 -5.09 -29.19
N ALA A 251 18.15 -4.39 -29.46
CA ALA A 251 19.46 -4.69 -28.86
C ALA A 251 19.56 -4.28 -27.38
N ALA A 252 18.54 -4.61 -26.59
CA ALA A 252 18.42 -4.24 -25.18
C ALA A 252 19.35 -5.08 -24.31
N ARG A 253 20.24 -4.44 -23.54
CA ARG A 253 21.09 -5.11 -22.54
C ARG A 253 20.49 -5.00 -21.14
N THR A 254 19.81 -3.89 -20.90
CA THR A 254 19.29 -3.47 -19.60
C THR A 254 17.83 -3.03 -19.72
N LEU A 255 17.16 -2.86 -18.58
CA LEU A 255 15.80 -2.36 -18.54
C LEU A 255 15.72 -0.91 -19.03
N ARG A 256 16.78 -0.11 -18.83
CA ARG A 256 16.87 1.26 -19.34
C ARG A 256 16.83 1.32 -20.87
N ASP A 257 17.41 0.32 -21.55
CA ASP A 257 17.36 0.24 -23.01
C ASP A 257 15.92 0.00 -23.52
N VAL A 258 15.09 -0.68 -22.72
CA VAL A 258 13.68 -0.98 -23.04
C VAL A 258 12.76 0.18 -22.65
N TRP A 259 12.93 0.71 -21.43
CA TRP A 259 12.12 1.80 -20.86
C TRP A 259 13.00 3.01 -20.50
N PRO A 260 13.45 3.79 -21.50
CA PRO A 260 14.37 4.90 -21.27
C PRO A 260 13.77 6.05 -20.45
N ASN A 261 12.43 6.15 -20.37
CA ASN A 261 11.72 7.16 -19.60
C ASN A 261 11.28 6.70 -18.21
N LEU A 262 11.68 5.48 -17.78
CA LEU A 262 11.38 5.01 -16.43
C LEU A 262 12.08 5.89 -15.39
N GLN A 263 11.30 6.52 -14.52
CA GLN A 263 11.80 7.43 -13.48
C GLN A 263 11.55 6.89 -12.07
N VAL A 264 10.43 6.21 -11.84
CA VAL A 264 9.99 5.86 -10.49
C VAL A 264 9.82 4.34 -10.33
N LEU A 265 10.45 3.79 -9.29
CA LEU A 265 10.16 2.47 -8.73
C LEU A 265 9.60 2.62 -7.31
N VAL A 266 8.29 2.46 -7.17
CA VAL A 266 7.62 2.31 -5.88
C VAL A 266 7.69 0.85 -5.44
N HIS A 267 8.15 0.60 -4.21
CA HIS A 267 8.29 -0.76 -3.68
C HIS A 267 7.83 -0.87 -2.23
N GLY A 268 7.46 -2.08 -1.81
CA GLY A 268 7.04 -2.38 -0.46
C GLY A 268 6.72 -3.87 -0.28
N GLY A 269 6.21 -4.23 0.89
CA GLY A 269 5.78 -5.59 1.24
C GLY A 269 6.91 -6.56 1.59
N VAL A 270 8.16 -6.24 1.27
CA VAL A 270 9.37 -6.96 1.71
C VAL A 270 10.51 -5.98 1.93
N LYS A 271 11.47 -6.34 2.78
CA LYS A 271 12.71 -5.57 2.96
C LYS A 271 13.43 -5.42 1.61
N TYR A 272 13.70 -4.19 1.17
CA TYR A 272 14.27 -3.94 -0.17
C TYR A 272 15.75 -4.30 -0.28
N GLN A 273 16.53 -4.09 0.77
CA GLN A 273 18.01 -4.20 0.75
C GLN A 273 18.58 -5.45 0.04
N PRO A 274 18.02 -6.67 0.18
CA PRO A 274 18.52 -7.86 -0.53
C PRO A 274 18.36 -7.81 -2.06
N PHE A 275 17.53 -6.90 -2.59
CA PHE A 275 17.22 -6.79 -4.01
C PHE A 275 18.01 -5.69 -4.73
N ASP A 276 18.61 -4.74 -3.99
CA ASP A 276 19.24 -3.52 -4.53
C ASP A 276 20.22 -3.81 -5.67
N ALA A 277 21.25 -4.63 -5.41
CA ALA A 277 22.25 -5.01 -6.41
C ALA A 277 21.65 -5.68 -7.66
N ARG A 278 20.56 -6.44 -7.51
CA ARG A 278 19.91 -7.14 -8.62
C ARG A 278 19.03 -6.20 -9.44
N VAL A 279 18.40 -5.21 -8.80
CA VAL A 279 17.64 -4.17 -9.49
C VAL A 279 18.58 -3.30 -10.31
N ARG A 280 19.70 -2.83 -9.71
CA ARG A 280 20.74 -2.06 -10.43
C ARG A 280 21.32 -2.85 -11.61
N MET A 281 21.64 -4.12 -11.40
CA MET A 281 22.11 -5.01 -12.47
C MET A 281 21.12 -5.10 -13.65
N LEU A 282 19.81 -5.19 -13.39
CA LEU A 282 18.81 -5.18 -14.46
C LEU A 282 18.64 -3.80 -15.10
N TRP A 283 18.73 -2.73 -14.31
CA TRP A 283 18.49 -1.36 -14.77
C TRP A 283 19.65 -0.77 -15.59
N SER A 284 20.88 -0.88 -15.09
CA SER A 284 22.08 -0.25 -15.67
C SER A 284 23.15 -1.25 -16.12
N GLY A 285 22.96 -2.55 -15.85
CA GLY A 285 23.91 -3.60 -16.23
C GLY A 285 25.02 -3.85 -15.21
N GLU A 286 25.04 -3.10 -14.10
CA GLU A 286 26.08 -3.20 -13.07
C GLU A 286 25.45 -3.24 -11.68
N ALA A 287 25.93 -4.15 -10.82
CA ALA A 287 25.38 -4.33 -9.47
C ALA A 287 25.59 -3.11 -8.56
N GLN A 288 26.61 -2.30 -8.85
CA GLN A 288 26.95 -1.06 -8.15
C GLN A 288 26.82 0.16 -9.07
N GLY A 289 26.17 -0.01 -10.23
CA GLY A 289 25.97 1.06 -11.19
C GLY A 289 24.82 2.00 -10.79
N GLU A 290 24.39 2.79 -11.77
CA GLU A 290 23.24 3.68 -11.60
C GLU A 290 21.99 2.91 -11.19
N ASP A 291 21.17 3.57 -10.38
CA ASP A 291 19.86 3.08 -9.93
C ASP A 291 18.74 3.67 -10.80
N ILE A 292 17.53 3.13 -10.66
CA ILE A 292 16.33 3.80 -11.17
C ILE A 292 16.26 5.19 -10.50
N PRO A 293 15.99 6.27 -11.25
CA PRO A 293 16.20 7.64 -10.78
C PRO A 293 15.54 7.97 -9.43
N THR A 294 14.37 7.41 -9.18
CA THR A 294 13.66 7.57 -7.90
C THR A 294 13.12 6.23 -7.45
N ARG A 295 13.61 5.74 -6.30
CA ARG A 295 12.94 4.67 -5.56
C ARG A 295 12.10 5.28 -4.44
N PHE A 296 10.94 4.68 -4.18
CA PHE A 296 10.03 5.14 -3.15
C PHE A 296 9.51 3.96 -2.34
N GLU A 297 9.93 3.88 -1.07
CA GLU A 297 9.58 2.78 -0.19
C GLU A 297 8.24 3.00 0.53
N LEU A 298 7.44 1.95 0.59
CA LEU A 298 6.13 1.87 1.24
C LEU A 298 6.12 0.74 2.27
N TYR A 299 5.36 0.93 3.35
CA TYR A 299 4.96 -0.15 4.26
C TYR A 299 3.44 -0.38 4.24
N PRO A 300 2.92 -1.10 3.23
CA PRO A 300 1.56 -1.60 3.22
C PRO A 300 1.46 -2.96 3.90
N ALA A 301 0.38 -3.19 4.62
CA ALA A 301 -0.06 -4.48 5.13
C ALA A 301 -1.55 -4.67 4.80
N SER A 302 -2.06 -5.89 4.93
CA SER A 302 -3.49 -6.16 4.70
C SER A 302 -4.36 -5.46 5.75
N GLU A 303 -3.80 -5.23 6.93
CA GLU A 303 -4.38 -4.51 8.06
C GLU A 303 -4.35 -2.99 7.88
N GLY A 304 -3.56 -2.46 6.93
CA GLY A 304 -3.52 -1.04 6.63
C GLY A 304 -2.22 -0.57 5.96
N PHE A 305 -2.28 0.60 5.34
CA PHE A 305 -1.10 1.31 4.85
C PHE A 305 -0.45 2.09 5.99
N ILE A 306 0.71 1.64 6.47
CA ILE A 306 1.27 2.09 7.75
C ILE A 306 2.18 3.31 7.57
N ALA A 307 3.13 3.24 6.64
CA ALA A 307 4.19 4.22 6.53
C ALA A 307 4.71 4.37 5.09
N THR A 308 5.35 5.52 4.81
CA THR A 308 5.99 5.81 3.53
C THR A 308 7.33 6.51 3.72
N GLN A 309 8.20 6.41 2.72
CA GLN A 309 9.39 7.22 2.62
C GLN A 309 9.02 8.71 2.55
N ASP A 310 9.71 9.55 3.31
CA ASP A 310 9.42 10.99 3.44
C ASP A 310 10.55 11.91 2.95
N ALA A 311 11.73 11.35 2.68
CA ALA A 311 12.89 12.07 2.17
C ALA A 311 13.48 11.42 0.89
N PRO A 312 14.11 12.19 -0.02
CA PRO A 312 14.77 11.66 -1.21
C PRO A 312 15.97 10.76 -0.89
N ASN A 313 16.24 9.80 -1.78
CA ASN A 313 17.33 8.82 -1.65
C ASN A 313 18.71 9.43 -1.41
N GLU A 314 18.98 10.60 -2.01
CA GLU A 314 20.29 11.28 -1.98
C GLU A 314 20.60 11.95 -0.63
N LEU A 315 19.57 12.27 0.15
CA LEU A 315 19.70 12.99 1.42
C LEU A 315 19.85 12.05 2.63
N HIS A 316 20.09 10.75 2.41
CA HIS A 316 20.12 9.77 3.49
C HIS A 316 21.49 9.67 4.20
N PRO A 317 21.52 9.83 5.55
CA PRO A 317 22.71 9.62 6.35
C PRO A 317 23.03 8.12 6.41
N GLY A 318 23.96 7.69 5.55
CA GLY A 318 24.35 6.28 5.39
C GLY A 318 24.94 5.97 4.01
N GLY A 319 24.82 6.91 3.06
CA GLY A 319 25.37 6.80 1.71
C GLY A 319 24.45 6.04 0.76
N VAL A 320 24.96 5.82 -0.46
CA VAL A 320 24.25 5.06 -1.50
C VAL A 320 24.01 3.63 -0.98
N GLY A 321 22.74 3.29 -0.70
CA GLY A 321 22.34 1.95 -0.24
C GLY A 321 21.82 1.87 1.20
N ALA A 322 21.82 2.97 1.97
CA ALA A 322 21.10 3.02 3.24
C ALA A 322 19.59 3.13 3.00
N SER A 323 18.81 2.18 3.53
CA SER A 323 17.33 2.25 3.51
C SER A 323 16.89 3.24 4.60
N PRO A 324 16.12 4.28 4.26
CA PRO A 324 15.65 5.24 5.24
C PRO A 324 14.65 4.58 6.20
N GLY A 325 14.48 5.23 7.37
CA GLY A 325 13.27 5.01 8.15
C GLY A 325 12.04 5.42 7.33
N LEU A 326 10.88 4.82 7.64
CA LEU A 326 9.61 5.21 7.04
C LEU A 326 8.82 6.06 8.02
N ARG A 327 8.18 7.12 7.54
CA ARG A 327 7.28 7.97 8.33
C ARG A 327 5.90 7.31 8.36
N ILE A 328 5.40 7.03 9.57
CA ILE A 328 4.03 6.58 9.78
C ILE A 328 3.06 7.67 9.29
N ILE A 329 1.93 7.27 8.70
CA ILE A 329 0.89 8.21 8.27
C ILE A 329 -0.15 8.36 9.38
N PRO A 330 -0.09 9.39 10.24
CA PRO A 330 -0.78 9.38 11.52
C PRO A 330 -2.18 9.99 11.42
N ASP A 331 -2.74 10.21 10.23
CA ASP A 331 -3.98 10.98 10.02
C ASP A 331 -4.94 10.39 8.97
N ILE A 332 -4.85 9.08 8.71
CA ILE A 332 -5.68 8.37 7.71
C ILE A 332 -6.70 7.39 8.32
N GLY A 333 -6.97 7.49 9.63
CA GLY A 333 -8.00 6.70 10.30
C GLY A 333 -7.48 5.51 11.10
N VAL A 334 -6.16 5.35 11.21
CA VAL A 334 -5.51 4.29 11.98
C VAL A 334 -4.92 4.88 13.26
N PHE A 335 -5.25 4.27 14.39
CA PHE A 335 -4.62 4.54 15.67
C PHE A 335 -3.47 3.55 15.87
N TYR A 336 -2.27 4.06 16.17
CA TYR A 336 -1.05 3.27 16.29
C TYR A 336 -0.61 3.15 17.74
N GLU A 337 -0.30 1.93 18.15
CA GLU A 337 0.33 1.59 19.42
C GLU A 337 1.60 0.78 19.13
N PHE A 338 2.58 0.88 20.02
CA PHE A 338 3.87 0.20 19.86
C PHE A 338 4.16 -0.60 21.12
N VAL A 339 4.27 -1.91 20.95
CA VAL A 339 4.74 -2.82 22.00
C VAL A 339 6.26 -2.86 21.93
N PRO A 340 6.98 -2.59 23.04
CA PRO A 340 8.42 -2.81 23.08
C PRO A 340 8.76 -4.24 22.65
N LEU A 341 9.79 -4.42 21.81
CA LEU A 341 10.13 -5.75 21.28
C LEU A 341 10.42 -6.78 22.38
N ALA A 342 10.94 -6.32 23.53
CA ALA A 342 11.20 -7.18 24.68
C ALA A 342 9.93 -7.71 25.37
N GLU A 343 8.77 -7.12 25.08
CA GLU A 343 7.47 -7.40 25.70
C GLU A 343 6.48 -8.05 24.69
N ILE A 344 6.92 -8.36 23.46
CA ILE A 344 6.03 -8.84 22.39
C ILE A 344 5.30 -10.16 22.70
N ASP A 345 5.88 -10.98 23.58
CA ASP A 345 5.30 -12.24 24.05
C ASP A 345 4.57 -12.10 25.40
N ASP A 346 4.56 -10.91 26.00
CA ASP A 346 3.82 -10.63 27.24
C ASP A 346 2.38 -10.22 26.90
N THR A 347 1.45 -11.14 27.14
CA THR A 347 0.03 -10.92 26.88
C THR A 347 -0.64 -9.96 27.88
N ASN A 348 0.10 -9.42 28.85
CA ASN A 348 -0.39 -8.45 29.84
C ASN A 348 0.23 -7.05 29.69
N ALA A 349 1.05 -6.81 28.66
CA ALA A 349 1.72 -5.52 28.42
C ALA A 349 0.75 -4.39 28.03
#